data_AF-A0A7S3T7Y0-F1
#
_entry.id   AF-A0A7S3T7Y0-F1
#
_cell.length_a   1.000
_cell.length_b   1.000
_cell.length_c   1.000
_cell.angle_alpha   90.00
_cell.angle_beta   90.00
_cell.angle_gamma   90.00
#
_symmetry.space_group_name_H-M   'P 1'
#
loop_
_entity.id
_entity.type
_entity.pdbx_description
1 polymer ?
#
loop_
_entity_poly.entity_id
_entity_poly.type
_entity_poly.pdbx_seq_one_letter_code
_entity_poly.pdbx_strand_id
1 'polypeptide(L)'
;TKFDVQYDLCVVAVGAAPNTFGIPGVREHCLFLKQIGDAMRFREKLSAAFERASLPGLSETRLAELLTFVVIGAGPTGVELCGELRDYVEQDVPRLYRRLLPHVRIVLLEASD
;
A
#
# COMPACT_ATOMS: atom_id res chain seq x y z
N THR A 1 22.62 -5.68 23.71
CA THR A 1 22.67 -5.89 25.17
C THR A 1 21.53 -6.80 25.57
N LYS A 2 21.81 -7.87 26.33
CA LYS A 2 20.78 -8.76 26.89
C LYS A 2 20.57 -8.37 28.36
N PHE A 3 19.33 -8.30 28.82
CA PHE A 3 18.98 -8.05 30.20
C PHE A 3 17.78 -8.92 30.58
N ASP A 4 17.78 -9.45 31.80
CA ASP A 4 16.73 -10.33 32.29
C ASP A 4 15.67 -9.52 33.05
N VAL A 5 14.39 -9.87 32.84
CA VAL A 5 13.25 -9.26 33.53
C VAL A 5 12.51 -10.35 34.28
N GLN A 6 12.50 -10.26 35.61
CA GLN A 6 11.79 -11.20 36.48
C GLN A 6 10.29 -10.84 36.55
N TYR A 7 9.43 -11.85 36.60
CA TYR A 7 7.99 -11.70 36.74
C TYR A 7 7.42 -12.88 37.53
N ASP A 8 6.36 -12.64 38.30
CA ASP A 8 5.59 -13.73 38.95
C ASP A 8 4.62 -14.37 37.94
N LEU A 9 4.06 -13.55 37.04
CA LEU A 9 3.17 -13.96 35.95
C LEU A 9 3.53 -13.17 34.68
N CYS A 10 3.61 -13.84 33.53
CA CYS A 10 3.85 -13.20 32.24
C CYS A 10 2.69 -13.45 31.28
N VAL A 11 2.15 -12.37 30.72
CA VAL A 11 1.18 -12.42 29.63
C VAL A 11 1.85 -11.92 28.36
N VAL A 12 1.91 -12.78 27.34
CA VAL A 12 2.56 -12.46 26.06
C VAL A 12 1.50 -11.99 25.07
N ALA A 13 1.54 -10.71 24.72
CA ALA A 13 0.60 -10.08 23.78
C ALA A 13 1.34 -9.27 22.69
N VAL A 14 2.48 -9.80 22.20
CA VAL A 14 3.34 -9.10 21.22
C VAL A 14 2.76 -9.06 19.79
N GLY A 15 1.65 -9.76 19.55
CA GLY A 15 0.99 -9.81 18.25
C GLY A 15 1.76 -10.62 17.21
N ALA A 16 1.56 -10.26 15.93
CA ALA A 16 2.17 -10.92 14.78
C ALA A 16 2.68 -9.90 13.75
N ALA A 17 3.69 -10.29 12.98
CA ALA A 17 4.26 -9.49 11.90
C ALA A 17 3.73 -9.92 10.52
N PRO A 18 3.77 -9.04 9.49
CA PRO A 18 3.43 -9.43 8.12
C PRO A 18 4.30 -10.59 7.63
N ASN A 19 3.65 -11.59 7.01
CA ASN A 19 4.32 -12.73 6.41
C ASN A 19 4.48 -12.51 4.90
N THR A 20 5.69 -12.73 4.39
CA THR A 20 5.99 -12.62 2.95
C THR A 20 5.96 -13.96 2.23
N PHE A 21 5.74 -15.06 2.96
CA PHE A 21 5.73 -16.43 2.45
C PHE A 21 7.02 -16.83 1.70
N GLY A 22 8.12 -16.14 1.97
CA GLY A 22 9.40 -16.37 1.29
C GLY A 22 9.45 -15.89 -0.16
N ILE A 23 8.45 -15.14 -0.64
CA ILE A 23 8.41 -14.63 -2.00
C ILE A 23 9.51 -13.55 -2.16
N PRO A 24 10.48 -13.74 -3.09
CA PRO A 24 11.56 -12.78 -3.29
C PRO A 24 11.02 -11.41 -3.76
N GLY A 25 11.62 -10.31 -3.27
CA GLY A 25 11.26 -8.95 -3.69
C GLY A 25 10.15 -8.29 -2.89
N VAL A 26 9.36 -9.05 -2.09
CA VAL A 26 8.25 -8.45 -1.33
C VAL A 26 8.74 -7.45 -0.29
N ARG A 27 9.84 -7.75 0.42
CA ARG A 27 10.36 -6.83 1.46
C ARG A 27 11.01 -5.58 0.85
N GLU A 28 11.53 -5.72 -0.36
CA GLU A 28 12.29 -4.70 -1.07
C GLU A 28 11.36 -3.74 -1.84
N HIS A 29 10.24 -4.24 -2.36
CA HIS A 29 9.40 -3.51 -3.31
C HIS A 29 7.99 -3.23 -2.81
N CYS A 30 7.43 -4.06 -1.92
CA CYS A 30 6.07 -3.87 -1.42
C CYS A 30 6.03 -2.94 -0.20
N LEU A 31 4.85 -2.37 0.03
CA LEU A 31 4.52 -1.68 1.26
C LEU A 31 3.66 -2.60 2.12
N PHE A 32 3.98 -2.72 3.40
CA PHE A 32 3.07 -3.31 4.38
C PHE A 32 2.07 -2.27 4.86
N LEU A 33 1.03 -2.70 5.59
CA LEU A 33 0.05 -1.83 6.24
C LEU A 33 -0.26 -2.38 7.64
N LYS A 34 0.74 -2.41 8.53
CA LYS A 34 0.60 -2.99 9.88
C LYS A 34 0.67 -1.94 10.99
N GLN A 35 1.50 -0.92 10.80
CA GLN A 35 1.77 0.12 11.79
C GLN A 35 1.51 1.51 11.19
N ILE A 36 1.41 2.53 12.03
CA ILE A 36 1.19 3.92 11.58
C ILE A 36 2.27 4.38 10.59
N GLY A 37 3.53 4.01 10.85
CA GLY A 37 4.64 4.34 9.94
C GLY A 37 4.49 3.73 8.55
N ASP A 38 3.79 2.61 8.42
CA ASP A 38 3.48 2.00 7.13
C ASP A 38 2.47 2.85 6.35
N ALA A 39 1.39 3.28 7.01
CA ALA A 39 0.37 4.14 6.41
C ALA A 39 0.95 5.48 5.95
N MET A 40 1.87 6.07 6.73
CA MET A 40 2.56 7.30 6.34
C MET A 40 3.40 7.12 5.07
N ARG A 41 4.18 6.03 4.99
CA ARG A 41 4.97 5.69 3.79
C ARG A 41 4.09 5.43 2.58
N PHE A 42 2.96 4.75 2.78
CA PHE A 42 1.99 4.51 1.73
C PHE A 42 1.44 5.82 1.16
N ARG A 43 0.98 6.74 2.03
CA ARG A 43 0.49 8.05 1.61
C ARG A 43 1.54 8.84 0.83
N GLU A 44 2.79 8.85 1.31
CA GLU A 44 3.90 9.51 0.63
C GLU A 44 4.12 8.95 -0.79
N LYS A 45 4.18 7.62 -0.94
CA LYS A 45 4.35 6.99 -2.25
C LYS A 45 3.15 7.21 -3.17
N LEU A 46 1.93 7.20 -2.64
CA LEU A 46 0.71 7.47 -3.38
C LEU A 46 0.72 8.89 -3.95
N SER A 47 0.98 9.90 -3.12
CA SER A 47 1.09 11.30 -3.57
C SER A 47 2.20 11.49 -4.60
N ALA A 48 3.40 10.94 -4.34
CA ALA A 48 4.52 11.01 -5.26
C ALA A 48 4.22 10.34 -6.62
N ALA A 49 3.41 9.28 -6.65
CA ALA A 49 3.01 8.64 -7.90
C ALA A 49 2.17 9.59 -8.79
N PHE A 50 1.18 10.27 -8.21
CA PHE A 50 0.37 11.26 -8.93
C PHE A 50 1.17 12.47 -9.36
N GLU A 51 2.03 13.00 -8.49
CA GLU A 51 2.93 14.12 -8.82
C GLU A 51 3.82 13.77 -10.02
N ARG A 52 4.47 12.60 -9.99
CA ARG A 52 5.32 12.13 -11.08
C ARG A 52 4.53 11.92 -12.36
N ALA A 53 3.36 11.29 -12.28
CA ALA A 53 2.48 11.07 -13.43
C ALA A 53 1.93 12.37 -14.04
N SER A 54 1.94 13.47 -13.28
CA SER A 54 1.54 14.77 -13.77
C SER A 54 2.60 15.46 -14.65
N LEU A 55 3.84 14.98 -14.68
CA LEU A 55 4.91 15.59 -15.46
C LEU A 55 4.67 15.45 -16.98
N PRO A 56 5.00 16.49 -17.78
CA PRO A 56 4.82 16.42 -19.23
C PRO A 56 5.80 15.44 -19.88
N GLY A 57 5.43 14.90 -21.04
CA GLY A 57 6.33 14.07 -21.87
C GLY A 57 6.45 12.60 -21.45
N LEU A 58 5.61 12.12 -20.53
CA LEU A 58 5.54 10.70 -20.19
C LEU A 58 4.87 9.90 -21.30
N SER A 59 5.42 8.71 -21.59
CA SER A 59 4.74 7.72 -22.43
C SER A 59 3.54 7.13 -21.70
N GLU A 60 2.56 6.63 -22.46
CA GLU A 60 1.39 5.95 -21.89
C GLU A 60 1.79 4.75 -21.03
N THR A 61 2.79 3.97 -21.45
CA THR A 61 3.34 2.86 -20.68
C THR A 61 3.83 3.32 -19.31
N ARG A 62 4.60 4.42 -19.26
CA ARG A 62 5.13 4.92 -18.00
C ARG A 62 4.04 5.48 -17.08
N LEU A 63 3.02 6.09 -17.67
CA LEU A 63 1.86 6.58 -16.94
C LEU A 63 1.09 5.41 -16.29
N ALA A 64 0.87 4.33 -17.05
CA ALA A 64 0.21 3.12 -16.55
C ALA A 64 1.00 2.44 -15.43
N GLU A 65 2.34 2.42 -15.52
CA GLU A 65 3.21 1.91 -14.45
C GLU A 65 3.10 2.75 -13.16
N LEU A 66 3.05 4.07 -13.27
CA LEU A 66 2.98 4.97 -12.12
C LEU A 66 1.61 4.94 -11.43
N LEU A 67 0.54 4.73 -12.20
CA LEU A 67 -0.85 4.84 -11.72
C LEU A 67 -1.56 3.48 -11.58
N THR A 68 -0.81 2.37 -11.63
CA THR A 68 -1.33 1.05 -11.23
C THR A 68 -0.97 0.76 -9.78
N PHE A 69 -1.98 0.60 -8.94
CA PHE A 69 -1.85 0.21 -7.54
C PHE A 69 -2.31 -1.23 -7.36
N VAL A 70 -1.43 -2.08 -6.83
CA VAL A 70 -1.71 -3.50 -6.61
C VAL A 70 -1.76 -3.78 -5.11
N VAL A 71 -2.90 -4.27 -4.64
CA VAL A 71 -3.13 -4.70 -3.26
C VAL A 71 -3.14 -6.22 -3.22
N ILE A 72 -2.33 -6.81 -2.35
CA ILE A 72 -2.13 -8.26 -2.25
C ILE A 72 -2.80 -8.74 -0.95
N GLY A 73 -3.76 -9.65 -1.10
CA GLY A 73 -4.63 -10.19 -0.04
C GLY A 73 -5.99 -9.51 -0.01
N ALA A 74 -7.05 -10.24 -0.33
CA ALA A 74 -8.46 -9.83 -0.25
C ALA A 74 -9.14 -10.18 1.08
N GLY A 75 -8.35 -10.30 2.16
CA GLY A 75 -8.90 -10.22 3.51
C GLY A 75 -9.46 -8.82 3.82
N PRO A 76 -10.09 -8.60 4.99
CA PRO A 76 -10.73 -7.34 5.34
C PRO A 76 -9.82 -6.12 5.13
N THR A 77 -8.56 -6.18 5.59
CA THR A 77 -7.60 -5.08 5.44
C THR A 77 -7.32 -4.70 3.98
N GLY A 78 -7.20 -5.69 3.08
CA GLY A 78 -6.91 -5.39 1.67
C GLY A 78 -8.13 -4.89 0.92
N VAL A 79 -9.32 -5.42 1.23
CA VAL A 79 -10.59 -4.94 0.67
C VAL A 79 -10.85 -3.50 1.11
N GLU A 80 -10.70 -3.19 2.40
CA GLU A 80 -10.84 -1.83 2.93
C GLU A 80 -9.84 -0.87 2.28
N LEU A 81 -8.56 -1.25 2.18
CA LEU A 81 -7.55 -0.42 1.51
C LEU A 81 -7.91 -0.14 0.04
N CYS A 82 -8.42 -1.13 -0.69
CA CYS A 82 -8.90 -0.94 -2.06
C CYS A 82 -10.09 0.02 -2.13
N GLY A 83 -11.04 -0.09 -1.19
CA GLY A 83 -12.17 0.84 -1.07
C GLY A 83 -11.71 2.26 -0.82
N GLU A 84 -10.86 2.48 0.18
CA GLU A 84 -10.32 3.79 0.52
C GLU A 84 -9.48 4.39 -0.63
N LEU A 85 -8.71 3.56 -1.33
CA LEU A 85 -8.00 3.99 -2.54
C LEU A 85 -8.97 4.42 -3.65
N ARG A 86 -10.07 3.70 -3.82
CA ARG A 86 -11.09 4.04 -4.82
C ARG A 86 -11.75 5.36 -4.47
N ASP A 87 -12.15 5.54 -3.21
CA ASP A 87 -12.78 6.76 -2.72
C ASP A 87 -11.84 7.96 -2.88
N TYR A 88 -10.56 7.81 -2.53
CA TYR A 88 -9.54 8.84 -2.75
C TYR A 88 -9.43 9.23 -4.24
N VAL A 89 -9.44 8.25 -5.14
CA VAL A 89 -9.35 8.48 -6.60
C VAL A 89 -10.61 9.18 -7.15
N GLU A 90 -11.78 8.89 -6.60
CA GLU A 90 -13.05 9.49 -7.05
C GLU A 90 -13.32 10.87 -6.45
N GLN A 91 -12.86 11.12 -5.22
CA GLN A 91 -13.25 12.31 -4.45
C GLN A 91 -12.13 13.36 -4.42
N ASP A 92 -10.88 12.96 -4.17
CA ASP A 92 -9.78 13.90 -3.94
C ASP A 92 -8.93 14.14 -5.19
N VAL A 93 -8.54 13.07 -5.90
CA VAL A 93 -7.69 13.15 -7.09
C VAL A 93 -8.28 14.07 -8.19
N PRO A 94 -9.59 14.13 -8.46
CA PRO A 94 -10.13 15.00 -9.52
C PRO A 94 -9.89 16.49 -9.27
N ARG A 95 -9.64 16.91 -8.03
CA ARG A 95 -9.38 18.31 -7.66
C ARG A 95 -8.03 18.80 -8.16
N LEU A 96 -7.05 17.91 -8.26
CA LEU A 96 -5.66 18.24 -8.61
C LEU A 96 -5.21 17.61 -9.94
N TYR A 97 -5.70 16.40 -10.25
CA TYR A 97 -5.17 15.56 -11.32
C TYR A 97 -6.25 14.96 -12.21
N ARG A 98 -7.32 15.71 -12.52
CA ARG A 98 -8.46 15.23 -13.33
C ARG A 98 -8.06 14.48 -14.62
N ARG A 99 -7.01 14.92 -15.31
CA ARG A 99 -6.52 14.28 -16.55
C ARG A 99 -5.94 12.87 -16.35
N LEU A 100 -5.54 12.53 -15.12
CA LEU A 100 -4.91 11.26 -14.79
C LEU A 100 -5.92 10.16 -14.47
N LEU A 101 -7.16 10.51 -14.12
CA LEU A 101 -8.20 9.55 -13.70
C LEU A 101 -8.40 8.36 -14.65
N PRO A 102 -8.43 8.53 -16.00
CA PRO A 102 -8.62 7.40 -16.91
C PRO A 102 -7.49 6.37 -16.88
N HIS A 103 -6.34 6.72 -16.30
CA HIS A 103 -5.13 5.90 -16.28
C HIS A 103 -4.90 5.24 -14.91
N VAL A 104 -5.71 5.57 -13.91
CA VAL A 104 -5.61 4.97 -12.58
C VAL A 104 -6.23 3.58 -12.62
N ARG A 105 -5.46 2.60 -12.16
CA ARG A 105 -5.91 1.20 -12.06
C ARG A 105 -5.62 0.68 -10.67
N ILE A 106 -6.64 0.14 -10.02
CA ILE A 106 -6.52 -0.53 -8.71
C ILE A 106 -6.78 -2.02 -8.96
N VAL A 107 -5.84 -2.87 -8.53
CA VAL A 107 -5.93 -4.33 -8.68
C VAL A 107 -5.86 -4.95 -7.30
N LEU A 108 -6.88 -5.72 -6.94
CA LEU A 108 -6.88 -6.58 -5.76
C LEU A 108 -6.52 -8.00 -6.20
N LEU A 109 -5.48 -8.57 -5.60
CA LEU A 109 -5.02 -9.93 -5.87
C LEU A 109 -5.24 -10.80 -4.64
N GLU A 110 -5.84 -11.97 -4.83
CA GLU A 110 -6.02 -12.99 -3.80
C GLU A 110 -5.60 -14.35 -4.35
N ALA A 111 -5.09 -15.22 -3.49
CA ALA A 111 -4.62 -16.54 -3.88
C ALA A 111 -5.75 -17.58 -3.90
N SER A 112 -6.81 -17.37 -3.12
CA SER A 112 -8.02 -18.20 -3.13
C SER A 112 -9.00 -17.80 -4.23
N ASP A 113 -9.81 -18.77 -4.67
CA ASP A 113 -10.95 -18.57 -5.58
C ASP A 113 -12.12 -17.83 -4.91
#